data_AF-A0A1H7ZTJ5-F1
#
_entry.id   AF-A0A1H7ZTJ5-F1
#
_cell.length_a   1.000
_cell.length_b   1.000
_cell.length_c   1.000
_cell.angle_alpha   90.00
_cell.angle_beta   90.00
_cell.angle_gamma   90.00
#
_symmetry.space_group_name_H-M   'P 1'
#
loop_
_entity.id
_entity.type
_entity.pdbx_description
1 polymer ?
#
loop_
_entity_poly.entity_id
_entity_poly.type
_entity_poly.pdbx_seq_one_letter_code
_entity_poly.pdbx_strand_id
1 'polypeptide(L)'
;MKRNFNFRIIAGAFAALFLSACNDDSMETPAATEQQTQSQKIDQPNDLEKVCYYVDQYWSSSSVLLTSLQNSTDTNFMNSQMTKIASMWGRSNPTLRFVNDPSNYNSTYNAISYSTGKIYYGYAIYYDAKSKGGDIVNAMILAHEYGHQLQYIFGLPSVSESTARPNELEADGFAGYYLRRPNGYNQTSFSQIAAAYEFAQSIGDYQTTSPGHHGTPPQRRSAVRLGFLLGQYDLTASAFDYNFFYYYQGVLNGTYKTAKNAQYPELDAYMSQYLDELKKIQTGEISAEEFKDLK
;
A
#
# COMPACT_ATOMS: atom_id res chain seq x y z
N MET A 1 -9.06 -22.67 82.56
CA MET A 1 -9.85 -21.44 82.78
C MET A 1 -10.24 -20.87 81.42
N LYS A 2 -11.42 -20.24 81.36
CA LYS A 2 -12.25 -19.96 80.18
C LYS A 2 -11.65 -18.96 79.16
N ARG A 3 -11.78 -19.32 77.88
CA ARG A 3 -12.31 -18.55 76.72
C ARG A 3 -11.76 -17.15 76.44
N ASN A 4 -11.27 -16.92 75.21
CA ASN A 4 -12.05 -16.18 74.20
C ASN A 4 -11.42 -16.27 72.80
N PHE A 5 -12.23 -16.77 71.86
CA PHE A 5 -12.05 -16.65 70.42
C PHE A 5 -12.43 -15.23 69.99
N ASN A 6 -11.64 -14.62 69.11
CA ASN A 6 -12.09 -13.50 68.30
C ASN A 6 -11.71 -13.76 66.83
N PHE A 7 -12.74 -13.99 66.04
CA PHE A 7 -12.72 -14.16 64.60
C PHE A 7 -12.95 -12.79 63.97
N ARG A 8 -12.10 -12.36 63.03
CA ARG A 8 -12.40 -11.26 62.11
C ARG A 8 -11.97 -11.66 60.70
N ILE A 9 -12.97 -11.89 59.85
CA ILE A 9 -12.87 -11.93 58.39
C ILE A 9 -13.27 -10.53 57.89
N ILE A 10 -12.41 -9.85 57.10
CA ILE A 10 -12.75 -8.88 56.04
C ILE A 10 -11.52 -8.86 55.09
N ALA A 11 -11.53 -9.60 53.98
CA ALA A 11 -11.96 -9.24 52.62
C ALA A 11 -10.90 -8.50 51.77
N GLY A 12 -10.38 -9.23 50.77
CA GLY A 12 -10.09 -8.81 49.39
C GLY A 12 -9.32 -7.51 49.12
N ALA A 13 -8.04 -7.63 48.79
CA ALA A 13 -7.36 -6.70 47.89
C ALA A 13 -7.28 -7.37 46.50
N PHE A 14 -8.32 -7.23 45.69
CA PHE A 14 -8.19 -7.43 44.25
C PHE A 14 -7.46 -6.22 43.69
N ALA A 15 -6.27 -6.45 43.14
CA ALA A 15 -5.60 -5.47 42.29
C ALA A 15 -6.53 -5.18 41.10
N ALA A 16 -7.07 -3.97 41.06
CA ALA A 16 -7.76 -3.47 39.89
C ALA A 16 -6.71 -3.23 38.79
N LEU A 17 -6.51 -4.24 37.93
CA LEU A 17 -5.96 -4.03 36.61
C LEU A 17 -6.94 -3.10 35.88
N PHE A 18 -6.56 -1.82 35.75
CA PHE A 18 -7.21 -0.93 34.80
C PHE A 18 -6.95 -1.49 33.40
N LEU A 19 -7.92 -2.23 32.86
CA LEU A 19 -8.01 -2.46 31.43
C LEU A 19 -8.29 -1.10 30.81
N SER A 20 -7.30 -0.53 30.14
CA SER A 20 -7.49 0.60 29.24
C SER A 20 -8.60 0.24 28.26
N ALA A 21 -9.71 0.96 28.33
CA ALA A 21 -10.78 0.86 27.37
C ALA A 21 -10.21 1.17 25.98
N CYS A 22 -10.54 0.29 25.02
CA CYS A 22 -10.27 0.50 23.62
C CYS A 22 -10.83 1.88 23.21
N ASN A 23 -9.99 2.73 22.61
CA ASN A 23 -10.31 4.12 22.29
C ASN A 23 -11.51 4.15 21.33
N ASP A 24 -12.65 4.65 21.82
CA ASP A 24 -13.86 4.84 21.03
C ASP A 24 -13.77 6.24 20.39
N ASP A 25 -13.67 6.31 19.06
CA ASP A 25 -13.76 7.58 18.32
C ASP A 25 -15.21 8.08 18.44
N SER A 26 -15.54 8.73 19.55
CA SER A 26 -16.85 9.35 19.75
C SER A 26 -17.01 10.53 18.79
N MET A 27 -17.76 10.32 17.72
CA MET A 27 -18.21 11.37 16.81
C MET A 27 -19.09 12.37 17.57
N GLU A 28 -18.74 13.64 17.49
CA GLU A 28 -19.57 14.75 17.97
C GLU A 28 -20.90 14.79 17.21
N THR A 29 -21.98 14.97 17.96
CA THR A 29 -23.35 15.13 17.51
C THR A 29 -23.53 16.39 16.65
N PRO A 30 -24.38 16.35 15.62
CA PRO A 30 -25.28 17.47 15.36
C PRO A 30 -26.75 17.05 15.40
N ALA A 31 -27.58 18.00 15.83
CA ALA A 31 -29.01 17.86 16.05
C ALA A 31 -29.82 17.54 14.79
N ALA A 32 -30.98 16.93 15.06
CA ALA A 32 -32.00 16.35 14.19
C ALA A 32 -32.46 17.16 12.96
N THR A 33 -32.77 16.42 11.88
CA THR A 33 -34.11 16.45 11.24
C THR A 33 -34.43 15.11 10.55
N GLU A 34 -35.66 14.64 10.72
CA GLU A 34 -36.20 13.37 10.22
C GLU A 34 -36.33 13.34 8.68
N GLN A 35 -35.93 12.24 8.04
CA GLN A 35 -36.73 11.59 6.98
C GLN A 35 -36.24 10.16 6.67
N GLN A 36 -37.23 9.29 6.47
CA GLN A 36 -37.19 7.84 6.24
C GLN A 36 -35.94 7.28 5.56
N THR A 37 -35.28 6.31 6.19
CA THR A 37 -34.41 5.37 5.47
C THR A 37 -34.50 3.98 6.10
N GLN A 38 -34.65 3.00 5.20
CA GLN A 38 -34.65 1.56 5.41
C GLN A 38 -33.66 1.15 6.50
N SER A 39 -34.14 0.43 7.53
CA SER A 39 -33.33 -0.13 8.62
C SER A 39 -32.22 -1.02 8.06
N GLN A 40 -31.04 -0.45 7.80
CA GLN A 40 -29.80 -1.22 7.81
C GLN A 40 -29.63 -1.69 9.26
N LYS A 41 -29.76 -3.01 9.49
CA LYS A 41 -29.32 -3.59 10.76
C LYS A 41 -27.87 -3.15 10.94
N ILE A 42 -27.60 -2.48 12.05
CA ILE A 42 -26.25 -2.23 12.52
C ILE A 42 -25.64 -3.60 12.76
N ASP A 43 -24.70 -4.00 11.90
CA ASP A 43 -24.06 -5.30 11.99
C ASP A 43 -23.32 -5.37 13.32
N GLN A 44 -23.59 -6.41 14.09
CA GLN A 44 -23.00 -6.55 15.43
C GLN A 44 -21.59 -7.13 15.28
N PRO A 45 -20.59 -6.60 16.00
CA PRO A 45 -19.24 -7.10 15.91
C PRO A 45 -19.20 -8.59 16.29
N ASN A 46 -18.50 -9.37 15.49
CA ASN A 46 -18.28 -10.79 15.74
C ASN A 46 -17.33 -10.99 16.93
N ASP A 47 -17.14 -12.24 17.37
CA ASP A 47 -16.35 -12.52 18.57
C ASP A 47 -14.87 -12.16 18.43
N LEU A 48 -14.32 -12.11 17.20
CA LEU A 48 -12.96 -11.63 16.94
C LEU A 48 -12.89 -10.10 17.01
N GLU A 49 -13.88 -9.39 16.47
CA GLU A 49 -13.98 -7.93 16.51
C GLU A 49 -14.16 -7.38 17.95
N LYS A 50 -14.62 -8.21 18.88
CA LYS A 50 -14.69 -7.88 20.32
C LYS A 50 -13.34 -7.95 21.02
N VAL A 51 -12.31 -8.48 20.37
CA VAL A 51 -10.98 -8.63 20.95
C VAL A 51 -10.19 -7.35 20.72
N CYS A 52 -9.72 -6.71 21.80
CA CYS A 52 -8.99 -5.43 21.76
C CYS A 52 -7.64 -5.49 20.98
N TYR A 53 -7.24 -6.67 20.49
CA TYR A 53 -6.05 -6.90 19.67
C TYR A 53 -6.37 -7.54 18.32
N TYR A 54 -7.59 -7.39 17.80
CA TYR A 54 -7.93 -7.81 16.45
C TYR A 54 -7.91 -6.60 15.50
N VAL A 55 -7.23 -6.74 14.36
CA VAL A 55 -7.26 -5.72 13.28
C VAL A 55 -8.45 -5.98 12.35
N ASP A 56 -8.38 -7.07 11.58
CA ASP A 56 -9.43 -7.59 10.72
C ASP A 56 -9.04 -9.01 10.22
N GLN A 57 -9.84 -9.58 9.31
CA GLN A 57 -9.67 -10.94 8.78
C GLN A 57 -8.43 -11.15 7.90
N TYR A 58 -7.76 -10.08 7.45
CA TYR A 58 -6.56 -10.12 6.62
C TYR A 58 -5.26 -10.14 7.45
N TRP A 59 -5.38 -10.01 8.78
CA TRP A 59 -4.25 -10.08 9.70
C TRP A 59 -4.43 -11.25 10.68
N SER A 60 -3.32 -11.70 11.27
CA SER A 60 -3.36 -12.72 12.33
C SER A 60 -4.24 -12.26 13.49
N SER A 61 -4.95 -13.19 14.14
CA SER A 61 -5.87 -12.91 15.26
C SER A 61 -5.20 -12.31 16.50
N SER A 62 -3.87 -12.32 16.57
CA SER A 62 -3.07 -11.68 17.63
C SER A 62 -2.51 -10.30 17.24
N SER A 63 -2.83 -9.80 16.04
CA SER A 63 -2.28 -8.56 15.50
C SER A 63 -2.98 -7.32 16.04
N VAL A 64 -2.22 -6.39 16.62
CA VAL A 64 -2.72 -5.10 17.11
C VAL A 64 -2.55 -4.00 16.07
N LEU A 65 -3.53 -3.10 16.00
CA LEU A 65 -3.47 -1.88 15.18
C LEU A 65 -2.92 -0.71 16.00
N LEU A 66 -1.88 -0.06 15.48
CA LEU A 66 -1.12 0.99 16.14
C LEU A 66 -1.08 2.27 15.30
N THR A 67 -0.91 3.41 15.96
CA THR A 67 -0.74 4.73 15.31
C THR A 67 0.72 5.07 15.02
N SER A 68 1.67 4.28 15.52
CA SER A 68 3.11 4.52 15.39
C SER A 68 3.89 3.22 15.13
N LEU A 69 5.07 3.38 14.52
CA LEU A 69 6.14 2.38 14.46
C LEU A 69 6.96 2.40 15.75
N GLN A 70 7.97 1.54 15.88
CA GLN A 70 8.75 1.38 17.12
C GLN A 70 9.47 2.66 17.55
N ASN A 71 9.71 3.59 16.62
CA ASN A 71 10.31 4.89 16.92
C ASN A 71 9.60 6.04 16.16
N SER A 72 9.77 7.25 16.69
CA SER A 72 9.13 8.45 16.16
C SER A 72 9.72 8.90 14.81
N THR A 73 11.00 8.65 14.55
CA THR A 73 11.64 8.96 13.26
C THR A 73 10.95 8.22 12.11
N ASP A 74 10.78 6.91 12.25
CA ASP A 74 10.15 6.04 11.26
C ASP A 74 8.66 6.40 11.09
N THR A 75 7.97 6.68 12.20
CA THR A 75 6.58 7.12 12.20
C THR A 75 6.43 8.45 11.45
N ASN A 76 7.30 9.42 11.74
CA ASN A 76 7.29 10.73 11.10
C ASN A 76 7.63 10.62 9.61
N PHE A 77 8.58 9.77 9.26
CA PHE A 77 8.90 9.47 7.87
C PHE A 77 7.68 8.96 7.10
N MET A 78 7.02 7.90 7.59
CA MET A 78 5.86 7.32 6.91
C MET A 78 4.69 8.30 6.78
N ASN A 79 4.37 9.05 7.84
CA ASN A 79 3.33 10.08 7.79
C ASN A 79 3.69 11.21 6.81
N SER A 80 4.96 11.62 6.77
CA SER A 80 5.43 12.63 5.82
C SER A 80 5.34 12.15 4.38
N GLN A 81 5.73 10.89 4.11
CA GLN A 81 5.58 10.30 2.78
C GLN A 81 4.11 10.21 2.37
N MET A 82 3.22 9.77 3.27
CA MET A 82 1.78 9.72 3.00
C MET A 82 1.23 11.09 2.58
N THR A 83 1.53 12.13 3.35
CA THR A 83 1.15 13.52 3.01
C THR A 83 1.71 13.96 1.67
N LYS A 84 2.98 13.62 1.38
CA LYS A 84 3.64 14.00 0.12
C LYS A 84 2.98 13.30 -1.08
N ILE A 85 2.72 12.00 -0.98
CA ILE A 85 2.04 11.21 -2.02
C ILE A 85 0.65 11.78 -2.27
N ALA A 86 -0.14 11.96 -1.21
CA ALA A 86 -1.50 12.50 -1.32
C ALA A 86 -1.51 13.90 -1.96
N SER A 87 -0.62 14.79 -1.51
CA SER A 87 -0.51 16.14 -2.03
C SER A 87 -0.09 16.16 -3.50
N MET A 88 0.82 15.28 -3.92
CA MET A 88 1.23 15.15 -5.32
C MET A 88 0.04 14.83 -6.24
N TRP A 89 -0.90 14.01 -5.76
CA TRP A 89 -2.13 13.68 -6.49
C TRP A 89 -3.27 14.69 -6.27
N GLY A 90 -3.06 15.74 -5.47
CA GLY A 90 -4.10 16.73 -5.14
C GLY A 90 -5.22 16.14 -4.26
N ARG A 91 -4.88 15.22 -3.36
CA ARG A 91 -5.81 14.43 -2.53
C ARG A 91 -5.44 14.52 -1.05
N SER A 92 -6.36 14.05 -0.21
CA SER A 92 -6.16 13.92 1.24
C SER A 92 -5.51 12.59 1.60
N ASN A 93 -4.98 12.53 2.82
CA ASN A 93 -4.39 11.30 3.35
C ASN A 93 -5.50 10.27 3.63
N PRO A 94 -5.37 9.02 3.18
CA PRO A 94 -6.08 7.91 3.80
C PRO A 94 -5.61 7.74 5.25
N THR A 95 -6.40 7.02 6.04
CA THR A 95 -5.99 6.65 7.39
C THR A 95 -4.83 5.67 7.32
N LEU A 96 -3.63 6.11 7.70
CA LEU A 96 -2.46 5.24 7.85
C LEU A 96 -2.39 4.71 9.29
N ARG A 97 -2.28 3.38 9.43
CA ARG A 97 -2.01 2.70 10.70
C ARG A 97 -0.99 1.60 10.49
N PHE A 98 -0.39 1.14 11.58
CA PHE A 98 0.63 0.12 11.57
C PHE A 98 0.17 -1.13 12.29
N VAL A 99 0.57 -2.30 11.79
CA VAL A 99 0.16 -3.58 12.37
C VAL A 99 1.35 -4.27 13.01
N ASN A 100 1.24 -4.61 14.29
CA ASN A 100 2.22 -5.39 15.02
C ASN A 100 1.56 -6.66 15.52
N ASP A 101 2.27 -7.78 15.51
CA ASP A 101 1.80 -9.03 16.10
C ASP A 101 2.80 -9.46 17.21
N PRO A 102 2.44 -9.27 18.49
CA PRO A 102 3.29 -9.65 19.61
C PRO A 102 3.54 -11.16 19.70
N SER A 103 2.69 -11.98 19.09
CA SER A 103 2.78 -13.45 19.14
C SER A 103 3.55 -14.02 17.95
N ASN A 104 3.45 -13.38 16.79
CA ASN A 104 4.15 -13.81 15.57
C ASN A 104 4.47 -12.60 14.68
N TYR A 105 5.60 -11.94 14.94
CA TYR A 105 6.02 -10.74 14.21
C TYR A 105 5.92 -10.88 12.67
N ASN A 106 6.35 -12.02 12.12
CA ASN A 106 6.37 -12.27 10.68
C ASN A 106 4.97 -12.38 10.04
N SER A 107 3.90 -12.55 10.84
CA SER A 107 2.51 -12.49 10.34
C SER A 107 2.16 -11.10 9.80
N THR A 108 2.95 -10.08 10.16
CA THR A 108 2.78 -8.70 9.70
C THR A 108 3.64 -8.37 8.46
N TYR A 109 4.10 -9.38 7.71
CA TYR A 109 4.81 -9.15 6.45
C TYR A 109 3.80 -8.84 5.34
N ASN A 110 3.10 -7.71 5.46
CA ASN A 110 2.14 -7.25 4.47
C ASN A 110 1.87 -5.74 4.61
N ALA A 111 1.40 -5.11 3.53
CA ALA A 111 0.79 -3.79 3.54
C ALA A 111 -0.52 -3.90 2.75
N ILE A 112 -1.60 -3.29 3.25
CA ILE A 112 -2.93 -3.46 2.66
C ILE A 112 -3.61 -2.10 2.51
N SER A 113 -4.02 -1.80 1.29
CA SER A 113 -4.89 -0.70 0.93
C SER A 113 -6.36 -1.15 0.91
N TYR A 114 -7.22 -0.42 1.63
CA TYR A 114 -8.65 -0.72 1.74
C TYR A 114 -9.47 0.32 0.99
N SER A 115 -10.50 -0.12 0.26
CA SER A 115 -11.42 0.76 -0.48
C SER A 115 -12.17 1.78 0.40
N THR A 116 -12.13 1.60 1.72
CA THR A 116 -12.74 2.51 2.72
C THR A 116 -11.81 3.67 3.13
N GLY A 117 -10.73 3.92 2.39
CA GLY A 117 -9.84 5.06 2.68
C GLY A 117 -8.81 4.79 3.78
N LYS A 118 -8.34 3.55 3.90
CA LYS A 118 -7.38 3.13 4.94
C LYS A 118 -6.21 2.38 4.31
N ILE A 119 -5.02 2.55 4.88
CA ILE A 119 -3.83 1.76 4.58
C ILE A 119 -3.28 1.22 5.89
N TYR A 120 -3.16 -0.09 6.01
CA TYR A 120 -2.55 -0.75 7.16
C TYR A 120 -1.20 -1.33 6.76
N TYR A 121 -0.16 -0.98 7.51
CA TYR A 121 1.23 -1.27 7.16
C TYR A 121 1.89 -2.12 8.24
N GLY A 122 2.27 -3.34 7.93
CA GLY A 122 2.81 -4.27 8.92
C GLY A 122 4.24 -3.94 9.36
N TYR A 123 4.56 -4.25 10.61
CA TYR A 123 5.90 -4.02 11.16
C TYR A 123 6.95 -4.86 10.43
N ALA A 124 6.70 -6.15 10.19
CA ALA A 124 7.72 -7.04 9.61
C ALA A 124 8.13 -6.60 8.20
N ILE A 125 7.17 -6.24 7.35
CA ILE A 125 7.48 -5.72 5.99
C ILE A 125 8.22 -4.38 6.07
N TYR A 126 7.86 -3.51 7.02
CA TYR A 126 8.49 -2.19 7.16
C TYR A 126 9.99 -2.30 7.48
N TYR A 127 10.32 -3.10 8.51
CA TYR A 127 11.68 -3.21 8.99
C TYR A 127 12.55 -4.06 8.05
N ASP A 128 11.99 -5.07 7.39
CA ASP A 128 12.69 -5.80 6.34
C ASP A 128 13.00 -4.90 5.14
N ALA A 129 12.02 -4.15 4.63
CA ALA A 129 12.21 -3.19 3.54
C ALA A 129 13.28 -2.15 3.89
N LYS A 130 13.21 -1.59 5.11
CA LYS A 130 14.21 -0.63 5.61
C LYS A 130 15.61 -1.25 5.68
N SER A 131 15.73 -2.51 6.08
CA SER A 131 17.03 -3.20 6.16
C SER A 131 17.65 -3.48 4.79
N LYS A 132 16.83 -3.70 3.76
CA LYS A 132 17.27 -4.04 2.40
C LYS A 132 17.69 -2.82 1.58
N GLY A 133 17.04 -1.68 1.77
CA GLY A 133 17.28 -0.51 0.93
C GLY A 133 17.05 0.84 1.57
N GLY A 134 16.80 0.88 2.88
CA GLY A 134 16.48 2.10 3.60
C GLY A 134 15.08 2.64 3.31
N ASP A 135 14.89 3.92 3.64
CA ASP A 135 13.58 4.57 3.64
C ASP A 135 12.91 4.64 2.26
N ILE A 136 13.67 4.64 1.16
CA ILE A 136 13.13 4.68 -0.20
C ILE A 136 12.27 3.45 -0.53
N VAL A 137 12.60 2.28 0.02
CA VAL A 137 11.82 1.06 -0.19
C VAL A 137 10.44 1.21 0.44
N ASN A 138 10.38 1.71 1.67
CA ASN A 138 9.11 1.98 2.35
C ASN A 138 8.30 3.10 1.66
N ALA A 139 8.97 4.13 1.10
CA ALA A 139 8.28 5.14 0.30
C ALA A 139 7.64 4.56 -0.97
N MET A 140 8.33 3.63 -1.63
CA MET A 140 7.82 2.93 -2.81
C MET A 140 6.60 2.07 -2.47
N ILE A 141 6.68 1.26 -1.41
CA ILE A 141 5.55 0.42 -0.96
C ILE A 141 4.36 1.31 -0.60
N LEU A 142 4.58 2.39 0.14
CA LEU A 142 3.50 3.30 0.52
C LEU A 142 2.86 3.98 -0.70
N ALA A 143 3.65 4.30 -1.72
CA ALA A 143 3.14 4.86 -2.98
C ALA A 143 2.36 3.82 -3.81
N HIS A 144 2.77 2.54 -3.77
CA HIS A 144 2.02 1.43 -4.34
C HIS A 144 0.65 1.28 -3.66
N GLU A 145 0.61 1.24 -2.32
CA GLU A 145 -0.65 1.18 -1.57
C GLU A 145 -1.56 2.39 -1.84
N TYR A 146 -0.97 3.58 -2.03
CA TYR A 146 -1.72 4.76 -2.44
C TYR A 146 -2.21 4.66 -3.89
N GLY A 147 -1.47 3.99 -4.77
CA GLY A 147 -1.92 3.65 -6.13
C GLY A 147 -3.25 2.90 -6.11
N HIS A 148 -3.42 1.94 -5.20
CA HIS A 148 -4.71 1.29 -4.98
C HIS A 148 -5.79 2.25 -4.46
N GLN A 149 -5.45 3.24 -3.62
CA GLN A 149 -6.41 4.29 -3.24
C GLN A 149 -6.90 5.08 -4.47
N LEU A 150 -6.00 5.42 -5.40
CA LEU A 150 -6.39 6.07 -6.66
C LEU A 150 -7.31 5.19 -7.48
N GLN A 151 -7.01 3.90 -7.58
CA GLN A 151 -7.86 2.92 -8.25
C GLN A 151 -9.27 2.90 -7.68
N TYR A 152 -9.42 2.85 -6.35
CA TYR A 152 -10.72 2.89 -5.70
C TYR A 152 -11.46 4.22 -5.92
N ILE A 153 -10.74 5.35 -5.86
CA ILE A 153 -11.33 6.69 -5.99
C ILE A 153 -11.82 6.96 -7.41
N PHE A 154 -11.05 6.54 -8.41
CA PHE A 154 -11.28 6.89 -9.82
C PHE A 154 -11.85 5.76 -10.66
N GLY A 155 -12.07 4.57 -10.09
CA GLY A 155 -12.53 3.39 -10.83
C GLY A 155 -11.48 2.90 -11.83
N LEU A 156 -10.20 2.90 -11.43
CA LEU A 156 -9.07 2.38 -12.20
C LEU A 156 -8.72 0.95 -11.72
N PRO A 157 -7.93 0.17 -12.47
CA PRO A 157 -7.45 0.41 -13.83
C PRO A 157 -8.57 0.45 -14.87
N SER A 158 -8.38 1.14 -15.99
CA SER A 158 -9.31 1.10 -17.13
C SER A 158 -9.32 -0.25 -17.87
N VAL A 159 -8.32 -1.08 -17.60
CA VAL A 159 -8.18 -2.45 -18.13
C VAL A 159 -8.58 -3.45 -17.06
N SER A 160 -9.46 -4.39 -17.41
CA SER A 160 -9.89 -5.48 -16.54
C SER A 160 -9.45 -6.83 -17.07
N GLU A 161 -9.03 -7.72 -16.18
CA GLU A 161 -8.81 -9.15 -16.46
C GLU A 161 -9.26 -10.00 -15.26
N SER A 162 -9.21 -11.33 -15.39
CA SER A 162 -9.65 -12.26 -14.33
C SER A 162 -8.67 -12.42 -13.16
N THR A 163 -7.55 -11.69 -13.16
CA THR A 163 -6.51 -11.73 -12.13
C THR A 163 -6.25 -10.33 -11.57
N ALA A 164 -5.61 -10.24 -10.41
CA ALA A 164 -5.26 -8.97 -9.76
C ALA A 164 -4.19 -8.15 -10.50
N ARG A 165 -3.48 -8.74 -11.47
CA ARG A 165 -2.29 -8.15 -12.08
C ARG A 165 -2.47 -6.77 -12.71
N PRO A 166 -3.58 -6.36 -13.38
CA PRO A 166 -3.70 -4.99 -13.87
C PRO A 166 -3.67 -3.98 -12.71
N ASN A 167 -4.34 -4.32 -11.60
CA ASN A 167 -4.35 -3.50 -10.39
C ASN A 167 -2.94 -3.37 -9.80
N GLU A 168 -2.25 -4.49 -9.65
CA GLU A 168 -0.90 -4.55 -9.06
C GLU A 168 0.15 -3.85 -9.93
N LEU A 169 0.14 -4.09 -11.24
CA LEU A 169 1.11 -3.48 -12.15
C LEU A 169 0.89 -1.99 -12.32
N GLU A 170 -0.37 -1.52 -12.36
CA GLU A 170 -0.61 -0.08 -12.35
C GLU A 170 -0.19 0.55 -11.01
N ALA A 171 -0.41 -0.11 -9.87
CA ALA A 171 0.06 0.35 -8.56
C ALA A 171 1.60 0.42 -8.48
N ASP A 172 2.32 -0.54 -9.05
CA ASP A 172 3.77 -0.47 -9.27
C ASP A 172 4.17 0.74 -10.14
N GLY A 173 3.39 1.00 -11.19
CA GLY A 173 3.52 2.18 -12.03
C GLY A 173 3.35 3.49 -11.24
N PHE A 174 2.31 3.61 -10.43
CA PHE A 174 2.09 4.77 -9.57
C PHE A 174 3.25 4.98 -8.58
N ALA A 175 3.82 3.90 -8.05
CA ALA A 175 4.99 3.98 -7.19
C ALA A 175 6.22 4.51 -7.95
N GLY A 176 6.50 3.98 -9.14
CA GLY A 176 7.56 4.49 -10.02
C GLY A 176 7.38 5.97 -10.37
N TYR A 177 6.14 6.38 -10.68
CA TYR A 177 5.77 7.77 -10.96
C TYR A 177 6.06 8.67 -9.76
N TYR A 178 5.63 8.28 -8.56
CA TYR A 178 5.92 9.01 -7.32
C TYR A 178 7.43 9.17 -7.08
N LEU A 179 8.21 8.12 -7.33
CA LEU A 179 9.65 8.17 -7.13
C LEU A 179 10.34 9.18 -8.05
N ARG A 180 9.83 9.36 -9.28
CA ARG A 180 10.35 10.32 -10.26
C ARG A 180 9.93 11.76 -9.98
N ARG A 181 8.67 11.99 -9.64
CA ARG A 181 8.07 13.34 -9.67
C ARG A 181 8.86 14.34 -8.81
N PRO A 182 9.09 15.58 -9.28
CA PRO A 182 9.80 16.60 -8.50
C PRO A 182 9.12 16.96 -7.17
N ASN A 183 7.79 16.93 -7.14
CA ASN A 183 6.99 17.09 -5.92
C ASN A 183 6.71 15.74 -5.20
N GLY A 184 7.16 14.62 -5.76
CA GLY A 184 7.17 13.28 -5.15
C GLY A 184 8.51 12.98 -4.48
N TYR A 185 9.05 11.76 -4.59
CA TYR A 185 10.35 11.42 -3.97
C TYR A 185 11.56 12.07 -4.67
N ASN A 186 11.36 12.60 -5.89
CA ASN A 186 12.32 13.43 -6.63
C ASN A 186 13.67 12.76 -6.95
N GLN A 187 13.63 11.53 -7.49
CA GLN A 187 14.83 10.89 -8.05
C GLN A 187 14.93 11.15 -9.55
N THR A 188 16.10 11.56 -10.00
CA THR A 188 16.34 12.02 -11.38
C THR A 188 17.02 10.96 -12.26
N SER A 189 17.50 9.87 -11.67
CA SER A 189 18.04 8.71 -12.39
C SER A 189 17.43 7.43 -11.85
N PHE A 190 17.36 6.41 -12.69
CA PHE A 190 16.69 5.16 -12.30
C PHE A 190 17.54 4.31 -11.35
N SER A 191 18.86 4.37 -11.45
CA SER A 191 19.78 3.72 -10.52
C SER A 191 19.62 4.20 -9.07
N GLN A 192 19.18 5.45 -8.85
CA GLN A 192 18.88 5.96 -7.50
C GLN A 192 17.73 5.23 -6.82
N ILE A 193 16.85 4.58 -7.59
CA ILE A 193 15.70 3.84 -7.07
C ILE A 193 15.95 2.33 -7.07
N ALA A 194 17.21 1.89 -7.20
CA ALA A 194 17.57 0.48 -7.36
C ALA A 194 16.97 -0.43 -6.28
N ALA A 195 17.18 -0.06 -5.02
CA ALA A 195 16.67 -0.84 -3.90
C ALA A 195 15.13 -0.82 -3.80
N ALA A 196 14.47 0.20 -4.34
CA ALA A 196 13.02 0.35 -4.25
C ALA A 196 12.26 -0.64 -5.14
N TYR A 197 12.71 -0.87 -6.39
CA TYR A 197 12.05 -1.86 -7.26
C TYR A 197 12.51 -3.29 -6.99
N GLU A 198 13.65 -3.51 -6.31
CA GLU A 198 14.04 -4.85 -5.88
C GLU A 198 12.97 -5.48 -4.98
N PHE A 199 12.30 -4.63 -4.20
CA PHE A 199 11.15 -5.04 -3.41
C PHE A 199 9.95 -5.42 -4.28
N ALA A 200 9.60 -4.60 -5.28
CA ALA A 200 8.48 -4.88 -6.19
C ALA A 200 8.59 -6.26 -6.86
N GLN A 201 9.78 -6.57 -7.40
CA GLN A 201 10.01 -7.87 -8.05
C GLN A 201 9.95 -9.04 -7.06
N SER A 202 10.28 -8.82 -5.78
CA SER A 202 10.30 -9.87 -4.76
C SER A 202 8.91 -10.38 -4.39
N ILE A 203 7.86 -9.60 -4.68
CA ILE A 203 6.45 -9.99 -4.48
C ILE A 203 5.83 -10.55 -5.78
N GLY A 204 6.55 -10.50 -6.91
CA GLY A 204 6.10 -11.11 -8.16
C GLY A 204 5.95 -12.63 -8.04
N ASP A 205 5.03 -13.20 -8.83
CA ASP A 205 4.75 -14.64 -8.85
C ASP A 205 4.61 -15.16 -10.30
N TYR A 206 4.63 -16.48 -10.47
CA TYR A 206 4.45 -17.13 -11.79
C TYR A 206 3.13 -17.89 -11.92
N GLN A 207 2.18 -17.68 -11.00
CA GLN A 207 0.87 -18.34 -10.98
C GLN A 207 -0.10 -17.65 -11.93
N THR A 208 0.22 -17.57 -13.22
CA THR A 208 -0.46 -16.70 -14.21
C THR A 208 -1.96 -16.94 -14.42
N THR A 209 -2.50 -18.06 -13.93
CA THR A 209 -3.94 -18.40 -13.97
C THR A 209 -4.65 -18.22 -12.63
N SER A 210 -3.92 -17.87 -11.57
CA SER A 210 -4.49 -17.63 -10.24
C SER A 210 -5.21 -16.29 -10.23
N PRO A 211 -6.40 -16.19 -9.62
CA PRO A 211 -7.06 -14.89 -9.42
C PRO A 211 -6.18 -13.88 -8.67
N GLY A 212 -5.32 -14.38 -7.78
CA GLY A 212 -4.34 -13.56 -7.03
C GLY A 212 -2.99 -13.42 -7.72
N HIS A 213 -2.89 -13.61 -9.04
CA HIS A 213 -1.64 -13.35 -9.76
C HIS A 213 -1.33 -11.85 -9.77
N HIS A 214 -0.16 -11.46 -9.25
CA HIS A 214 0.25 -10.05 -9.14
C HIS A 214 1.04 -9.58 -10.37
N GLY A 215 1.49 -10.52 -11.20
CA GLY A 215 2.46 -10.29 -12.26
C GLY A 215 3.80 -10.96 -11.96
N THR A 216 4.51 -11.33 -13.02
CA THR A 216 5.84 -11.92 -12.89
C THR A 216 6.86 -10.89 -12.42
N PRO A 217 7.96 -11.29 -11.76
CA PRO A 217 9.00 -10.36 -11.33
C PRO A 217 9.48 -9.42 -12.47
N PRO A 218 9.71 -9.87 -13.71
CA PRO A 218 10.00 -9.00 -14.85
C PRO A 218 8.88 -7.98 -15.18
N GLN A 219 7.61 -8.39 -15.12
CA GLN A 219 6.48 -7.50 -15.36
C GLN A 219 6.41 -6.37 -14.33
N ARG A 220 6.60 -6.70 -13.04
CA ARG A 220 6.60 -5.71 -11.95
C ARG A 220 7.72 -4.68 -12.10
N ARG A 221 8.93 -5.12 -12.46
CA ARG A 221 10.04 -4.18 -12.79
C ARG A 221 9.70 -3.26 -13.96
N SER A 222 9.16 -3.84 -15.03
CA SER A 222 8.79 -3.08 -16.21
C SER A 222 7.71 -2.04 -15.91
N ALA A 223 6.75 -2.38 -15.05
CA ALA A 223 5.72 -1.47 -14.58
C ALA A 223 6.30 -0.29 -13.77
N VAL A 224 7.21 -0.55 -12.82
CA VAL A 224 7.90 0.52 -12.08
C VAL A 224 8.69 1.42 -13.03
N ARG A 225 9.44 0.85 -13.99
CA ARG A 225 10.20 1.64 -14.98
C ARG A 225 9.29 2.49 -15.85
N LEU A 226 8.20 1.93 -16.36
CA LEU A 226 7.21 2.68 -17.12
C LEU A 226 6.63 3.84 -16.30
N GLY A 227 6.24 3.59 -15.05
CA GLY A 227 5.78 4.62 -14.12
C GLY A 227 6.80 5.73 -13.91
N PHE A 228 8.06 5.37 -13.69
CA PHE A 228 9.17 6.32 -13.51
C PHE A 228 9.39 7.20 -14.75
N LEU A 229 9.29 6.63 -15.96
CA LEU A 229 9.37 7.38 -17.21
C LEU A 229 8.18 8.33 -17.38
N LEU A 230 6.96 7.87 -17.07
CA LEU A 230 5.76 8.72 -17.09
C LEU A 230 5.84 9.88 -16.08
N GLY A 231 6.55 9.69 -14.97
CA GLY A 231 6.77 10.71 -13.94
C GLY A 231 7.57 11.95 -14.39
N GLN A 232 8.11 11.96 -15.61
CA GLN A 232 8.63 13.19 -16.24
C GLN A 232 7.52 14.21 -16.53
N TYR A 233 6.30 13.72 -16.74
CA TYR A 233 5.14 14.52 -17.08
C TYR A 233 4.25 14.70 -15.86
N ASP A 234 3.47 15.78 -15.85
CA ASP A 234 2.47 16.04 -14.81
C ASP A 234 1.11 15.49 -15.27
N LEU A 235 0.81 14.27 -14.84
CA LEU A 235 -0.39 13.53 -15.19
C LEU A 235 -1.36 13.51 -14.01
N THR A 236 -2.66 13.62 -14.30
CA THR A 236 -3.72 13.20 -13.38
C THR A 236 -3.74 11.67 -13.26
N ALA A 237 -4.39 11.13 -12.23
CA ALA A 237 -4.49 9.67 -12.06
C ALA A 237 -5.09 8.97 -13.29
N SER A 238 -6.18 9.50 -13.87
CA SER A 238 -6.78 8.93 -15.09
C SER A 238 -5.93 9.11 -16.34
N ALA A 239 -5.13 10.19 -16.44
CA ALA A 239 -4.19 10.36 -17.53
C ALA A 239 -2.98 9.42 -17.39
N PHE A 240 -2.56 9.14 -16.15
CA PHE A 240 -1.56 8.12 -15.86
C PHE A 240 -2.06 6.74 -16.29
N ASP A 241 -3.23 6.31 -15.81
CA ASP A 241 -3.88 5.04 -16.19
C ASP A 241 -3.93 4.87 -17.72
N TYR A 242 -4.48 5.89 -18.42
CA TYR A 242 -4.56 5.88 -19.87
C TYR A 242 -3.21 5.65 -20.52
N ASN A 243 -2.18 6.41 -20.14
CA ASN A 243 -0.86 6.29 -20.76
C ASN A 243 -0.16 4.99 -20.35
N PHE A 244 -0.31 4.55 -19.11
CA PHE A 244 0.25 3.31 -18.60
C PHE A 244 -0.26 2.13 -19.43
N PHE A 245 -1.58 1.97 -19.56
CA PHE A 245 -2.17 0.90 -20.36
C PHE A 245 -2.14 1.16 -21.87
N TYR A 246 -1.96 2.40 -22.33
CA TYR A 246 -1.71 2.68 -23.74
C TYR A 246 -0.43 1.97 -24.20
N TYR A 247 0.65 2.10 -23.42
CA TYR A 247 1.91 1.43 -23.73
C TYR A 247 1.89 -0.02 -23.27
N TYR A 248 1.29 -0.33 -22.12
CA TYR A 248 1.31 -1.66 -21.51
C TYR A 248 0.02 -2.46 -21.79
N GLN A 249 -0.24 -2.74 -23.07
CA GLN A 249 -1.54 -3.26 -23.51
C GLN A 249 -1.77 -4.74 -23.22
N GLY A 250 -0.70 -5.54 -23.16
CA GLY A 250 -0.83 -6.97 -22.89
C GLY A 250 -0.63 -7.24 -21.42
N VAL A 251 -1.63 -7.08 -20.56
CA VAL A 251 -1.43 -7.49 -19.15
C VAL A 251 -1.15 -9.01 -19.08
N LEU A 252 -1.80 -9.79 -19.95
CA LEU A 252 -1.57 -11.23 -20.20
C LEU A 252 -0.22 -11.62 -20.81
N ASN A 253 0.31 -10.82 -21.75
CA ASN A 253 1.52 -11.17 -22.53
C ASN A 253 2.68 -10.16 -22.38
N GLY A 254 2.52 -9.13 -21.57
CA GLY A 254 3.41 -7.99 -21.37
C GLY A 254 3.73 -7.15 -22.61
N THR A 255 2.88 -7.15 -23.64
CA THR A 255 3.23 -6.52 -24.92
C THR A 255 3.14 -5.00 -24.88
N TYR A 256 4.16 -4.34 -25.44
CA TYR A 256 4.20 -2.89 -25.60
C TYR A 256 3.65 -2.42 -26.96
N LYS A 257 2.81 -1.38 -26.95
CA LYS A 257 2.28 -0.76 -28.17
C LYS A 257 3.32 0.19 -28.78
N THR A 258 3.51 0.08 -30.10
CA THR A 258 4.39 0.97 -30.89
C THR A 258 3.63 1.97 -31.77
N ALA A 259 2.29 1.88 -31.80
CA ALA A 259 1.46 2.87 -32.48
C ALA A 259 1.53 4.22 -31.77
N LYS A 260 1.37 5.29 -32.55
CA LYS A 260 1.50 6.69 -32.12
C LYS A 260 0.39 7.09 -31.15
N ASN A 261 0.74 7.61 -29.98
CA ASN A 261 -0.19 8.26 -29.06
C ASN A 261 -0.49 9.69 -29.51
N ALA A 262 -1.52 9.85 -30.35
CA ALA A 262 -1.91 11.15 -30.88
C ALA A 262 -2.47 12.11 -29.80
N GLN A 263 -2.93 11.58 -28.66
CA GLN A 263 -3.46 12.38 -27.56
C GLN A 263 -2.35 13.05 -26.74
N TYR A 264 -1.19 12.40 -26.61
CA TYR A 264 -0.01 12.91 -25.89
C TYR A 264 1.25 12.86 -26.76
N PRO A 265 1.37 13.69 -27.80
CA PRO A 265 2.44 13.57 -28.81
C PRO A 265 3.85 13.82 -28.26
N GLU A 266 4.02 14.72 -27.28
CA GLU A 266 5.34 14.96 -26.65
C GLU A 266 5.76 13.78 -25.76
N LEU A 267 4.81 13.23 -24.99
CA LEU A 267 5.01 12.04 -24.18
C LEU A 267 5.32 10.84 -25.08
N ASP A 268 4.63 10.69 -26.20
CA ASP A 268 4.87 9.65 -27.21
C ASP A 268 6.29 9.70 -27.76
N ALA A 269 6.78 10.90 -28.12
CA ALA A 269 8.13 11.10 -28.62
C ALA A 269 9.20 10.74 -27.57
N TYR A 270 8.92 10.98 -26.29
CA TYR A 270 9.78 10.56 -25.19
C TYR A 270 9.72 9.05 -24.98
N MET A 271 8.54 8.48 -24.82
CA MET A 271 8.34 7.05 -24.53
C MET A 271 8.85 6.15 -25.66
N SER A 272 8.75 6.58 -26.92
CA SER A 272 9.27 5.85 -28.08
C SER A 272 10.76 5.51 -27.99
N GLN A 273 11.53 6.27 -27.21
CA GLN A 273 12.97 6.01 -26.99
C GLN A 273 13.21 4.80 -26.08
N TYR A 274 12.21 4.40 -25.28
CA TYR A 274 12.32 3.38 -24.23
C TYR A 274 11.46 2.14 -24.47
N LEU A 275 10.64 2.09 -25.53
CA LEU A 275 9.73 0.95 -25.77
C LEU A 275 10.47 -0.39 -25.92
N ASP A 276 11.63 -0.39 -26.58
CA ASP A 276 12.47 -1.59 -26.72
C ASP A 276 13.09 -2.00 -25.37
N GLU A 277 13.59 -1.05 -24.58
CA GLU A 277 14.10 -1.28 -23.22
C GLU A 277 13.02 -1.90 -22.34
N LEU A 278 11.84 -1.29 -22.30
CA LEU A 278 10.69 -1.75 -21.54
C LEU A 278 10.28 -3.17 -21.92
N LYS A 279 10.24 -3.48 -23.22
CA LYS A 279 9.96 -4.85 -23.70
C LYS A 279 11.02 -5.83 -23.20
N LYS A 280 12.31 -5.48 -23.26
CA LYS A 280 13.41 -6.34 -22.80
C LYS A 280 13.40 -6.56 -21.29
N ILE A 281 13.02 -5.54 -20.51
CA ILE A 281 12.81 -5.68 -19.06
C ILE A 281 11.69 -6.67 -18.79
N GLN A 282 10.56 -6.51 -19.48
CA GLN A 282 9.35 -7.33 -19.31
C GLN A 282 9.56 -8.79 -19.71
N THR A 283 10.30 -9.08 -20.78
CA THR A 283 10.61 -10.45 -21.21
C THR A 283 11.70 -11.11 -20.37
N GLY A 284 12.38 -10.34 -19.51
CA GLY A 284 13.53 -10.80 -18.74
C GLY A 284 14.83 -10.90 -19.55
N GLU A 285 14.87 -10.32 -20.76
CA GLU A 285 16.10 -10.19 -21.54
C GLU A 285 17.11 -9.26 -20.84
N ILE A 286 16.63 -8.20 -20.20
CA ILE A 286 17.41 -7.43 -19.22
C ILE A 286 17.30 -8.13 -17.85
N SER A 287 18.44 -8.64 -17.36
CA SER A 287 18.55 -9.30 -16.06
C SER A 287 18.26 -8.36 -14.88
N ALA A 288 18.13 -8.90 -13.67
CA ALA A 288 17.96 -8.08 -12.46
C ALA A 288 19.18 -7.24 -12.14
N GLU A 289 20.36 -7.74 -12.47
CA GLU A 289 21.63 -7.05 -12.31
C GLU A 289 21.72 -5.89 -13.30
N GLU A 290 21.47 -6.12 -14.60
CA GLU A 290 21.52 -5.07 -15.62
C GLU A 290 20.47 -3.99 -15.40
N PHE A 291 19.31 -4.34 -14.87
CA PHE A 291 18.24 -3.39 -14.55
C PHE A 291 18.68 -2.33 -13.52
N LYS A 292 19.66 -2.64 -12.66
CA LYS A 292 20.23 -1.72 -11.66
C LYS A 292 21.06 -0.60 -12.23
N ASP A 293 21.62 -0.83 -13.40
CA ASP A 293 22.53 0.10 -14.03
C ASP A 293 21.85 0.94 -15.13
N LEU A 294 20.53 0.80 -15.30
CA LEU A 294 19.75 1.66 -16.20
C LEU A 294 19.79 3.12 -15.76
N LYS A 295 19.88 4.01 -16.74
CA LYS A 295 19.95 5.46 -16.53
C LYS A 295 18.56 6.07 -16.35
#